data_AF-A0A673XS48-F1
#
_entry.id   AF-A0A673XS48-F1
#
_cell.length_a   1.000
_cell.length_b   1.000
_cell.length_c   1.000
_cell.angle_alpha   90.00
_cell.angle_beta   90.00
_cell.angle_gamma   90.00
#
_symmetry.space_group_name_H-M   'P 1'
#
loop_
_entity.id
_entity.type
_entity.pdbx_description
1 polymer ?
#
loop_
_entity_poly.entity_id
_entity_poly.type
_entity_poly.pdbx_seq_one_letter_code
_entity_poly.pdbx_strand_id
1 'polypeptide(L)'
;NQHVDVRLGRELGENQHVEVRLVRELGGNQHVELTLGRELVFEPHVEVRLGKELDGNQHVEVRLGRELGGNHYVEVRLVSEFCGNQHVEVRLGRELGGNQHVDVRLVRDLAGNQHVEVRIGRELGGNQHVEVRLMSELGENQHVEVRLGRDLGGNQHVEVRLGRELGLNQHVDVRLGRELGGNQHVKVSLGRELGGNQHVEVRLGRELGGNQHVEVWLVRELGENQHVEVRLGKELAGNQHVEVSLGKEELGENQHDEVRLGREFGENQHVEVRLGKELGLNQHVEVRLGRELAGNQSLSPLCSCTHTQSSDLHSPAENRLHSCFLSQC
;
A
#
# COMPACT_ATOMS: atom_id res chain seq x y z
N ASN A 1 -19.22 1.56 -59.55
CA ASN A 1 -20.15 2.71 -59.79
C ASN A 1 -21.58 2.21 -59.71
N GLN A 2 -22.50 2.89 -59.01
CA GLN A 2 -22.39 4.21 -58.36
C GLN A 2 -23.42 4.34 -57.21
N HIS A 3 -23.14 5.26 -56.27
CA HIS A 3 -23.89 5.67 -55.07
C HIS A 3 -25.39 5.29 -54.96
N VAL A 4 -25.78 4.84 -53.76
CA VAL A 4 -27.16 4.38 -53.44
C VAL A 4 -27.72 5.13 -52.20
N ASP A 5 -29.05 5.24 -52.09
CA ASP A 5 -29.83 5.73 -50.93
C ASP A 5 -31.05 4.80 -50.74
N VAL A 6 -31.27 4.28 -49.52
CA VAL A 6 -32.22 3.20 -49.27
C VAL A 6 -32.98 3.33 -47.93
N ARG A 7 -34.31 3.34 -48.00
CA ARG A 7 -35.17 3.22 -46.79
C ARG A 7 -35.18 1.83 -46.15
N LEU A 8 -35.01 0.78 -46.96
CA LEU A 8 -35.13 -0.63 -46.57
C LEU A 8 -34.27 -1.49 -47.49
N GLY A 9 -33.16 -2.01 -46.97
CA GLY A 9 -32.31 -3.01 -47.65
C GLY A 9 -32.48 -4.39 -47.01
N ARG A 10 -32.45 -5.45 -47.82
CA ARG A 10 -32.30 -6.82 -47.32
C ARG A 10 -30.82 -7.21 -47.31
N GLU A 11 -30.23 -7.12 -48.50
CA GLU A 11 -28.80 -7.14 -48.79
C GLU A 11 -28.49 -5.89 -49.62
N LEU A 12 -27.29 -5.33 -49.50
CA LEU A 12 -26.78 -4.22 -50.31
C LEU A 12 -25.33 -4.52 -50.69
N GLY A 13 -25.05 -4.55 -52.00
CA GLY A 13 -23.71 -4.82 -52.56
C GLY A 13 -22.98 -3.56 -53.02
N GLU A 14 -21.66 -3.69 -53.17
CA GLU A 14 -20.61 -2.67 -53.39
C GLU A 14 -21.02 -1.31 -54.05
N ASN A 15 -20.91 -0.22 -53.28
CA ASN A 15 -21.03 1.18 -53.73
C ASN A 15 -19.94 2.07 -53.14
N GLN A 16 -19.74 3.28 -53.68
CA GLN A 16 -18.87 4.26 -52.99
C GLN A 16 -19.53 4.90 -51.75
N HIS A 17 -20.86 4.99 -51.71
CA HIS A 17 -21.60 5.58 -50.58
C HIS A 17 -22.99 4.95 -50.48
N VAL A 18 -23.47 4.80 -49.24
CA VAL A 18 -24.83 4.37 -48.92
C VAL A 18 -25.36 5.13 -47.69
N GLU A 19 -26.60 5.62 -47.74
CA GLU A 19 -27.34 6.05 -46.55
C GLU A 19 -28.54 5.09 -46.36
N VAL A 20 -28.73 4.56 -45.14
CA VAL A 20 -29.71 3.48 -44.92
C VAL A 20 -30.52 3.63 -43.63
N ARG A 21 -31.85 3.53 -43.74
CA ARG A 21 -32.73 3.59 -42.57
C ARG A 21 -32.87 2.27 -41.81
N LEU A 22 -32.80 1.15 -42.52
CA LEU A 22 -32.84 -0.20 -41.95
C LEU A 22 -32.18 -1.19 -42.92
N VAL A 23 -31.21 -1.96 -42.42
CA VAL A 23 -30.60 -3.08 -43.16
C VAL A 23 -30.47 -4.31 -42.27
N ARG A 24 -30.30 -5.46 -42.89
CA ARG A 24 -29.97 -6.71 -42.21
C ARG A 24 -28.48 -7.02 -42.34
N GLU A 25 -28.00 -7.16 -43.58
CA GLU A 25 -26.61 -7.47 -43.92
C GLU A 25 -26.12 -6.41 -44.94
N LEU A 26 -24.96 -5.78 -44.68
CA LEU A 26 -24.37 -4.74 -45.53
C LEU A 26 -22.83 -4.75 -45.37
N GLY A 27 -22.11 -4.62 -46.48
CA GLY A 27 -20.65 -4.43 -46.49
C GLY A 27 -20.10 -4.16 -47.89
N GLY A 28 -18.82 -3.81 -47.97
CA GLY A 28 -18.11 -3.60 -49.24
C GLY A 28 -18.32 -2.22 -49.88
N ASN A 29 -18.70 -1.21 -49.10
CA ASN A 29 -18.84 0.17 -49.56
C ASN A 29 -17.66 1.04 -49.07
N GLN A 30 -17.73 2.38 -49.18
CA GLN A 30 -16.73 3.28 -48.59
C GLN A 30 -17.26 4.20 -47.48
N HIS A 31 -18.58 4.27 -47.27
CA HIS A 31 -19.20 5.12 -46.25
C HIS A 31 -20.65 4.68 -46.04
N VAL A 32 -21.07 4.56 -44.77
CA VAL A 32 -22.41 4.11 -44.37
C VAL A 32 -22.94 4.90 -43.16
N GLU A 33 -24.18 5.40 -43.23
CA GLU A 33 -24.90 5.96 -42.08
C GLU A 33 -26.20 5.18 -41.83
N LEU A 34 -26.48 4.81 -40.56
CA LEU A 34 -27.47 3.80 -40.20
C LEU A 34 -28.31 4.12 -38.95
N THR A 35 -29.64 4.09 -39.11
CA THR A 35 -30.55 4.10 -37.96
C THR A 35 -30.66 2.74 -37.26
N LEU A 36 -30.51 1.63 -38.00
CA LEU A 36 -30.63 0.26 -37.48
C LEU A 36 -29.92 -0.75 -38.41
N GLY A 37 -28.94 -1.47 -37.87
CA GLY A 37 -28.25 -2.56 -38.55
C GLY A 37 -28.21 -3.83 -37.69
N ARG A 38 -27.93 -4.98 -38.30
CA ARG A 38 -27.80 -6.26 -37.59
C ARG A 38 -26.38 -6.79 -37.68
N GLU A 39 -25.88 -6.94 -38.91
CA GLU A 39 -24.50 -7.35 -39.23
C GLU A 39 -23.90 -6.31 -40.20
N LEU A 40 -22.72 -5.79 -39.87
CA LEU A 40 -22.03 -4.69 -40.57
C LEU A 40 -20.52 -4.96 -40.58
N VAL A 41 -19.92 -5.04 -41.78
CA VAL A 41 -18.53 -5.47 -41.96
C VAL A 41 -17.86 -4.79 -43.15
N PHE A 42 -16.56 -4.47 -43.02
CA PHE A 42 -15.72 -3.89 -44.08
C PHE A 42 -16.21 -2.54 -44.66
N GLU A 43 -16.33 -1.54 -43.78
CA GLU A 43 -16.64 -0.16 -44.16
C GLU A 43 -15.62 0.82 -43.53
N PRO A 44 -15.09 1.82 -44.26
CA PRO A 44 -14.17 2.81 -43.68
C PRO A 44 -14.79 3.62 -42.51
N HIS A 45 -16.05 4.04 -42.65
CA HIS A 45 -16.76 4.88 -41.68
C HIS A 45 -18.21 4.43 -41.52
N VAL A 46 -18.64 4.26 -40.27
CA VAL A 46 -19.97 3.77 -39.89
C VAL A 46 -20.52 4.56 -38.70
N GLU A 47 -21.74 5.09 -38.81
CA GLU A 47 -22.47 5.68 -37.67
C GLU A 47 -23.79 4.92 -37.42
N VAL A 48 -24.02 4.43 -36.19
CA VAL A 48 -25.10 3.47 -35.89
C VAL A 48 -25.85 3.80 -34.59
N ARG A 49 -27.16 4.02 -34.70
CA ARG A 49 -28.01 4.20 -33.49
C ARG A 49 -28.25 2.91 -32.69
N LEU A 50 -28.33 1.76 -33.36
CA LEU A 50 -28.59 0.44 -32.80
C LEU A 50 -27.94 -0.61 -33.70
N GLY A 51 -26.97 -1.35 -33.16
CA GLY A 51 -26.28 -2.45 -33.84
C GLY A 51 -26.28 -3.72 -32.97
N LYS A 52 -26.16 -4.90 -33.60
CA LYS A 52 -25.99 -6.17 -32.89
C LYS A 52 -24.52 -6.62 -32.94
N GLU A 53 -23.98 -6.81 -34.15
CA GLU A 53 -22.56 -7.00 -34.43
C GLU A 53 -22.03 -5.86 -35.32
N LEU A 54 -20.80 -5.41 -35.07
CA LEU A 54 -20.06 -4.38 -35.81
C LEU A 54 -18.56 -4.71 -35.76
N ASP A 55 -17.96 -4.97 -36.93
CA ASP A 55 -16.57 -5.45 -37.03
C ASP A 55 -15.81 -4.86 -38.24
N GLY A 56 -14.51 -4.61 -38.09
CA GLY A 56 -13.59 -4.29 -39.18
C GLY A 56 -13.70 -2.92 -39.86
N ASN A 57 -13.95 -1.84 -39.11
CA ASN A 57 -14.17 -0.47 -39.65
C ASN A 57 -13.12 0.53 -39.07
N GLN A 58 -12.89 1.73 -39.65
CA GLN A 58 -11.93 2.67 -39.02
C GLN A 58 -12.55 3.50 -37.90
N HIS A 59 -13.70 4.13 -38.16
CA HIS A 59 -14.47 4.87 -37.15
C HIS A 59 -15.88 4.29 -37.01
N VAL A 60 -16.30 4.10 -35.75
CA VAL A 60 -17.63 3.59 -35.37
C VAL A 60 -18.18 4.42 -34.20
N GLU A 61 -19.37 5.00 -34.35
CA GLU A 61 -20.10 5.62 -33.23
C GLU A 61 -21.40 4.87 -32.94
N VAL A 62 -21.61 4.43 -31.68
CA VAL A 62 -22.71 3.52 -31.33
C VAL A 62 -23.47 3.92 -30.06
N ARG A 63 -24.79 4.08 -30.20
CA ARG A 63 -25.66 4.41 -29.07
C ARG A 63 -26.02 3.23 -28.16
N LEU A 64 -26.11 2.04 -28.73
CA LEU A 64 -26.42 0.76 -28.09
C LEU A 64 -25.86 -0.36 -28.97
N GLY A 65 -24.91 -1.14 -28.44
CA GLY A 65 -24.31 -2.30 -29.11
C GLY A 65 -24.38 -3.55 -28.22
N ARG A 66 -24.23 -4.73 -28.83
CA ARG A 66 -24.13 -6.01 -28.11
C ARG A 66 -22.70 -6.55 -28.14
N GLU A 67 -22.18 -6.78 -29.35
CA GLU A 67 -20.80 -7.15 -29.65
C GLU A 67 -20.18 -6.11 -30.61
N LEU A 68 -18.92 -5.73 -30.35
CA LEU A 68 -18.16 -4.72 -31.10
C LEU A 68 -16.67 -5.05 -31.07
N GLY A 69 -16.00 -5.04 -32.23
CA GLY A 69 -14.56 -5.29 -32.31
C GLY A 69 -13.88 -4.79 -33.57
N GLY A 70 -12.54 -4.82 -33.58
CA GLY A 70 -11.73 -4.67 -34.80
C GLY A 70 -11.64 -3.27 -35.41
N ASN A 71 -11.91 -2.19 -34.67
CA ASN A 71 -11.92 -0.81 -35.19
C ASN A 71 -10.78 0.07 -34.64
N HIS A 72 -10.49 1.23 -35.26
CA HIS A 72 -9.52 2.18 -34.67
C HIS A 72 -10.15 3.02 -33.56
N TYR A 73 -11.23 3.74 -33.86
CA TYR A 73 -11.86 4.70 -32.95
C TYR A 73 -13.32 4.35 -32.69
N VAL A 74 -13.70 4.26 -31.40
CA VAL A 74 -15.04 3.84 -31.00
C VAL A 74 -15.54 4.59 -29.75
N GLU A 75 -16.70 5.26 -29.87
CA GLU A 75 -17.45 5.80 -28.70
C GLU A 75 -18.75 5.01 -28.51
N VAL A 76 -18.97 4.46 -27.30
CA VAL A 76 -20.13 3.60 -27.01
C VAL A 76 -20.83 3.96 -25.71
N ARG A 77 -22.15 4.18 -25.81
CA ARG A 77 -22.96 4.56 -24.65
C ARG A 77 -23.27 3.41 -23.68
N LEU A 78 -23.38 2.18 -24.18
CA LEU A 78 -23.66 0.97 -23.40
C LEU A 78 -23.37 -0.28 -24.25
N VAL A 79 -22.64 -1.25 -23.70
CA VAL A 79 -22.23 -2.50 -24.38
C VAL A 79 -22.19 -3.70 -23.43
N SER A 80 -22.32 -4.91 -23.99
CA SER A 80 -22.05 -6.15 -23.25
C SER A 80 -20.57 -6.56 -23.36
N GLU A 81 -20.08 -6.79 -24.58
CA GLU A 81 -18.75 -7.35 -24.85
C GLU A 81 -18.03 -6.51 -25.92
N PHE A 82 -16.74 -6.26 -25.71
CA PHE A 82 -15.98 -5.27 -26.49
C PHE A 82 -14.46 -5.57 -26.48
N CYS A 83 -13.81 -5.64 -27.65
CA CYS A 83 -12.36 -5.94 -27.72
C CYS A 83 -11.63 -5.41 -28.97
N GLY A 84 -10.32 -5.19 -28.84
CA GLY A 84 -9.40 -5.06 -29.97
C GLY A 84 -9.45 -3.74 -30.75
N ASN A 85 -9.54 -2.60 -30.05
CA ASN A 85 -9.57 -1.26 -30.67
C ASN A 85 -8.43 -0.36 -30.13
N GLN A 86 -8.13 0.78 -30.76
CA GLN A 86 -7.11 1.71 -30.22
C GLN A 86 -7.67 2.61 -29.12
N HIS A 87 -8.70 3.40 -29.45
CA HIS A 87 -9.34 4.34 -28.52
C HIS A 87 -10.79 3.95 -28.23
N VAL A 88 -11.13 3.95 -26.94
CA VAL A 88 -12.39 3.44 -26.40
C VAL A 88 -12.91 4.34 -25.28
N GLU A 89 -14.09 4.92 -25.46
CA GLU A 89 -14.91 5.49 -24.37
C GLU A 89 -16.16 4.65 -24.15
N VAL A 90 -16.34 4.12 -22.93
CA VAL A 90 -17.49 3.27 -22.57
C VAL A 90 -18.18 3.76 -21.30
N ARG A 91 -19.45 4.15 -21.42
CA ARG A 91 -20.21 4.68 -20.28
C ARG A 91 -20.65 3.62 -19.26
N LEU A 92 -20.87 2.39 -19.72
CA LEU A 92 -21.28 1.20 -18.98
C LEU A 92 -20.87 -0.02 -19.80
N GLY A 93 -19.99 -0.86 -19.25
CA GLY A 93 -19.53 -2.11 -19.87
C GLY A 93 -19.60 -3.28 -18.90
N ARG A 94 -19.77 -4.49 -19.42
CA ARG A 94 -19.78 -5.73 -18.63
C ARG A 94 -18.42 -6.42 -18.66
N GLU A 95 -17.89 -6.68 -19.85
CA GLU A 95 -16.57 -7.30 -20.08
C GLU A 95 -15.82 -6.49 -21.17
N LEU A 96 -14.61 -5.99 -20.87
CA LEU A 96 -13.83 -5.09 -21.75
C LEU A 96 -12.34 -5.47 -21.72
N GLY A 97 -11.64 -5.47 -22.88
CA GLY A 97 -10.18 -5.64 -22.86
C GLY A 97 -9.46 -5.61 -24.22
N GLY A 98 -8.12 -5.59 -24.17
CA GLY A 98 -7.26 -5.67 -25.35
C GLY A 98 -7.17 -4.38 -26.18
N ASN A 99 -7.18 -3.20 -25.55
CA ASN A 99 -7.17 -1.90 -26.22
C ASN A 99 -5.97 -1.04 -25.76
N GLN A 100 -5.65 0.06 -26.46
CA GLN A 100 -4.56 0.95 -26.02
C GLN A 100 -5.02 1.91 -24.90
N HIS A 101 -6.07 2.68 -25.15
CA HIS A 101 -6.63 3.66 -24.21
C HIS A 101 -8.10 3.38 -23.90
N VAL A 102 -8.45 3.39 -22.60
CA VAL A 102 -9.77 3.04 -22.07
C VAL A 102 -10.17 3.96 -20.91
N ASP A 103 -11.24 4.74 -21.06
CA ASP A 103 -11.99 5.37 -19.94
C ASP A 103 -13.31 4.63 -19.73
N VAL A 104 -13.54 4.14 -18.49
CA VAL A 104 -14.77 3.44 -18.13
C VAL A 104 -15.36 3.93 -16.81
N ARG A 105 -16.61 4.37 -16.90
CA ARG A 105 -17.35 4.92 -15.76
C ARG A 105 -17.79 3.89 -14.73
N LEU A 106 -18.04 2.65 -15.15
CA LEU A 106 -18.34 1.50 -14.31
C LEU A 106 -18.15 0.22 -15.15
N VAL A 107 -17.33 -0.70 -14.63
CA VAL A 107 -17.06 -2.01 -15.25
C VAL A 107 -17.21 -3.13 -14.22
N ARG A 108 -17.49 -4.36 -14.69
CA ARG A 108 -17.34 -5.54 -13.84
C ARG A 108 -15.87 -5.98 -13.87
N ASP A 109 -15.40 -6.41 -15.04
CA ASP A 109 -14.06 -6.98 -15.21
C ASP A 109 -13.35 -6.33 -16.43
N LEU A 110 -12.08 -5.98 -16.27
CA LEU A 110 -11.28 -5.26 -17.28
C LEU A 110 -9.81 -5.68 -17.23
N ALA A 111 -9.23 -6.03 -18.39
CA ALA A 111 -7.84 -6.49 -18.47
C ALA A 111 -7.13 -6.18 -19.80
N GLY A 112 -5.79 -6.16 -19.77
CA GLY A 112 -4.94 -6.18 -20.97
C GLY A 112 -4.90 -4.89 -21.78
N ASN A 113 -4.81 -3.72 -21.13
CA ASN A 113 -4.77 -2.41 -21.79
C ASN A 113 -3.52 -1.61 -21.34
N GLN A 114 -3.10 -0.58 -22.09
CA GLN A 114 -1.95 0.24 -21.68
C GLN A 114 -2.36 1.27 -20.62
N HIS A 115 -3.38 2.08 -20.90
CA HIS A 115 -3.87 3.14 -20.01
C HIS A 115 -5.35 2.94 -19.65
N VAL A 116 -5.66 3.00 -18.34
CA VAL A 116 -6.98 2.72 -17.78
C VAL A 116 -7.35 3.75 -16.70
N GLU A 117 -8.43 4.50 -16.91
CA GLU A 117 -9.18 5.19 -15.85
C GLU A 117 -10.45 4.39 -15.50
N VAL A 118 -10.63 4.04 -14.21
CA VAL A 118 -11.84 3.36 -13.74
C VAL A 118 -12.40 3.99 -12.46
N ARG A 119 -13.63 4.48 -12.57
CA ARG A 119 -14.32 5.14 -11.44
C ARG A 119 -14.84 4.15 -10.39
N ILE A 120 -15.27 2.97 -10.80
CA ILE A 120 -15.66 1.82 -9.96
C ILE A 120 -15.39 0.54 -10.78
N GLY A 121 -14.58 -0.37 -10.24
CA GLY A 121 -14.32 -1.70 -10.82
C GLY A 121 -14.52 -2.81 -9.78
N ARG A 122 -14.68 -4.06 -10.24
CA ARG A 122 -14.77 -5.24 -9.36
C ARG A 122 -13.50 -6.09 -9.43
N GLU A 123 -13.03 -6.42 -10.63
CA GLU A 123 -11.76 -7.15 -10.87
C GLU A 123 -10.96 -6.42 -11.99
N LEU A 124 -9.67 -6.11 -11.74
CA LEU A 124 -8.75 -5.50 -12.72
C LEU A 124 -7.35 -6.14 -12.64
N GLY A 125 -6.70 -6.30 -13.79
CA GLY A 125 -5.26 -6.63 -13.84
C GLY A 125 -4.66 -6.65 -15.25
N GLY A 126 -3.33 -6.75 -15.31
CA GLY A 126 -2.57 -6.85 -16.57
C GLY A 126 -2.52 -5.56 -17.38
N ASN A 127 -2.40 -4.40 -16.74
CA ASN A 127 -2.32 -3.08 -17.39
C ASN A 127 -1.04 -2.33 -16.98
N GLN A 128 -0.62 -1.32 -17.74
CA GLN A 128 0.58 -0.54 -17.39
C GLN A 128 0.27 0.55 -16.36
N HIS A 129 -0.68 1.44 -16.68
CA HIS A 129 -1.09 2.54 -15.81
C HIS A 129 -2.58 2.44 -15.44
N VAL A 130 -2.86 2.48 -14.12
CA VAL A 130 -4.20 2.26 -13.55
C VAL A 130 -4.49 3.29 -12.46
N GLU A 131 -5.52 4.12 -12.66
CA GLU A 131 -6.06 5.03 -11.63
C GLU A 131 -7.48 4.59 -11.21
N VAL A 132 -7.68 4.27 -9.92
CA VAL A 132 -8.94 3.68 -9.42
C VAL A 132 -9.45 4.31 -8.13
N ARG A 133 -10.74 4.70 -8.15
CA ARG A 133 -11.42 5.29 -6.98
C ARG A 133 -11.89 4.30 -5.92
N LEU A 134 -12.36 3.13 -6.33
CA LEU A 134 -12.89 2.07 -5.48
C LEU A 134 -12.59 0.73 -6.15
N MET A 135 -11.91 -0.17 -5.44
CA MET A 135 -11.53 -1.48 -5.94
C MET A 135 -11.72 -2.57 -4.90
N SER A 136 -12.15 -3.76 -5.34
CA SER A 136 -12.13 -4.97 -4.50
C SER A 136 -10.77 -5.66 -4.59
N GLU A 137 -10.45 -6.21 -5.77
CA GLU A 137 -9.28 -7.06 -6.02
C GLU A 137 -8.49 -6.49 -7.21
N LEU A 138 -7.16 -6.37 -7.08
CA LEU A 138 -6.28 -5.84 -8.14
C LEU A 138 -4.91 -6.49 -8.12
N GLY A 139 -4.44 -6.95 -9.29
CA GLY A 139 -3.16 -7.65 -9.45
C GLY A 139 -2.44 -7.34 -10.76
N GLU A 140 -1.11 -7.50 -10.76
CA GLU A 140 -0.19 -7.37 -11.90
C GLU A 140 -0.36 -6.10 -12.75
N ASN A 141 0.07 -4.95 -12.23
CA ASN A 141 0.18 -3.68 -12.97
C ASN A 141 1.51 -2.96 -12.63
N GLN A 142 1.96 -2.00 -13.44
CA GLN A 142 3.22 -1.29 -13.17
C GLN A 142 3.01 -0.14 -12.17
N HIS A 143 2.10 0.79 -12.48
CA HIS A 143 1.80 1.96 -11.66
C HIS A 143 0.32 2.00 -11.26
N VAL A 144 0.06 2.14 -9.97
CA VAL A 144 -1.28 2.03 -9.37
C VAL A 144 -1.52 3.14 -8.35
N GLU A 145 -2.56 3.94 -8.55
CA GLU A 145 -3.17 4.79 -7.52
C GLU A 145 -4.54 4.22 -7.09
N VAL A 146 -4.70 3.89 -5.80
CA VAL A 146 -5.96 3.38 -5.24
C VAL A 146 -6.44 4.20 -4.05
N ARG A 147 -7.65 4.76 -4.16
CA ARG A 147 -8.26 5.54 -3.07
C ARG A 147 -8.83 4.71 -1.92
N LEU A 148 -9.27 3.49 -2.23
CA LEU A 148 -9.79 2.50 -1.30
C LEU A 148 -9.70 1.13 -1.98
N GLY A 149 -8.88 0.25 -1.43
CA GLY A 149 -8.66 -1.11 -1.92
C GLY A 149 -8.76 -2.11 -0.77
N ARG A 150 -9.20 -3.33 -1.07
CA ARG A 150 -9.27 -4.40 -0.08
C ARG A 150 -7.99 -5.23 -0.11
N ASP A 151 -7.73 -5.88 -1.25
CA ASP A 151 -6.69 -6.88 -1.40
C ASP A 151 -5.86 -6.54 -2.66
N LEU A 152 -4.57 -6.22 -2.47
CA LEU A 152 -3.71 -5.60 -3.51
C LEU A 152 -2.30 -6.24 -3.52
N GLY A 153 -1.79 -6.63 -4.68
CA GLY A 153 -0.41 -7.13 -4.77
C GLY A 153 0.16 -7.35 -6.18
N GLY A 154 1.47 -7.58 -6.26
CA GLY A 154 2.18 -7.87 -7.52
C GLY A 154 2.44 -6.66 -8.41
N ASN A 155 2.62 -5.46 -7.84
CA ASN A 155 2.82 -4.22 -8.60
C ASN A 155 4.19 -3.57 -8.28
N GLN A 156 4.69 -2.69 -9.15
CA GLN A 156 5.97 -2.00 -8.89
C GLN A 156 5.78 -0.83 -7.91
N HIS A 157 4.89 0.11 -8.25
CA HIS A 157 4.59 1.29 -7.43
C HIS A 157 3.10 1.35 -7.07
N VAL A 158 2.81 1.50 -5.77
CA VAL A 158 1.45 1.60 -5.25
C VAL A 158 1.33 2.72 -4.22
N GLU A 159 0.45 3.70 -4.46
CA GLU A 159 -0.07 4.60 -3.41
C GLU A 159 -1.47 4.16 -2.98
N VAL A 160 -1.69 3.99 -1.66
CA VAL A 160 -3.00 3.60 -1.13
C VAL A 160 -3.42 4.44 0.08
N ARG A 161 -4.59 5.07 -0.04
CA ARG A 161 -5.12 5.95 1.01
C ARG A 161 -5.71 5.19 2.21
N LEU A 162 -6.26 4.02 1.95
CA LEU A 162 -6.91 3.09 2.89
C LEU A 162 -6.82 1.70 2.27
N GLY A 163 -6.05 0.81 2.87
CA GLY A 163 -5.84 -0.56 2.39
C GLY A 163 -5.92 -1.57 3.53
N ARG A 164 -6.26 -2.82 3.21
CA ARG A 164 -6.46 -3.87 4.22
C ARG A 164 -5.34 -4.91 4.18
N GLU A 165 -5.18 -5.61 3.07
CA GLU A 165 -4.10 -6.58 2.85
C GLU A 165 -3.24 -6.13 1.66
N LEU A 166 -1.93 -5.92 1.88
CA LEU A 166 -0.96 -5.53 0.84
C LEU A 166 0.33 -6.35 0.92
N GLY A 167 0.82 -6.81 -0.22
CA GLY A 167 2.15 -7.43 -0.30
C GLY A 167 2.68 -7.67 -1.71
N LEU A 168 3.94 -8.10 -1.79
CA LEU A 168 4.65 -8.40 -3.04
C LEU A 168 4.75 -7.19 -3.99
N ASN A 169 5.05 -5.99 -3.46
CA ASN A 169 5.30 -4.78 -4.25
C ASN A 169 6.70 -4.21 -3.97
N GLN A 170 7.25 -3.39 -4.87
CA GLN A 170 8.57 -2.78 -4.65
C GLN A 170 8.48 -1.55 -3.73
N HIS A 171 7.64 -0.58 -4.09
CA HIS A 171 7.43 0.66 -3.34
C HIS A 171 5.96 0.85 -2.93
N VAL A 172 5.74 1.09 -1.64
CA VAL A 172 4.41 1.23 -1.02
C VAL A 172 4.37 2.44 -0.08
N ASP A 173 3.51 3.42 -0.35
CA ASP A 173 3.13 4.47 0.62
C ASP A 173 1.65 4.31 1.02
N VAL A 174 1.41 4.18 2.33
CA VAL A 174 0.11 3.82 2.90
C VAL A 174 -0.27 4.71 4.07
N ARG A 175 -1.42 5.37 3.96
CA ARG A 175 -1.92 6.25 5.02
C ARG A 175 -2.51 5.50 6.22
N LEU A 176 -3.18 4.39 5.96
CA LEU A 176 -3.85 3.52 6.92
C LEU A 176 -3.83 2.11 6.35
N GLY A 177 -3.09 1.21 7.00
CA GLY A 177 -2.94 -0.19 6.59
C GLY A 177 -3.10 -1.14 7.78
N ARG A 178 -3.55 -2.37 7.51
CA ARG A 178 -3.78 -3.38 8.55
C ARG A 178 -2.65 -4.42 8.55
N GLU A 179 -2.52 -5.17 7.46
CA GLU A 179 -1.48 -6.17 7.26
C GLU A 179 -0.60 -5.79 6.04
N LEU A 180 0.71 -5.66 6.23
CA LEU A 180 1.70 -5.41 5.17
C LEU A 180 2.93 -6.31 5.30
N GLY A 181 3.35 -6.95 4.20
CA GLY A 181 4.61 -7.69 4.18
C GLY A 181 5.14 -8.06 2.80
N GLY A 182 6.42 -8.43 2.74
CA GLY A 182 7.09 -8.86 1.51
C GLY A 182 7.32 -7.73 0.50
N ASN A 183 7.57 -6.49 0.96
CA ASN A 183 7.85 -5.32 0.13
C ASN A 183 9.28 -4.81 0.38
N GLN A 184 9.86 -4.07 -0.58
CA GLN A 184 11.22 -3.52 -0.40
C GLN A 184 11.20 -2.26 0.48
N HIS A 185 10.44 -1.24 0.08
CA HIS A 185 10.28 0.00 0.83
C HIS A 185 8.82 0.26 1.22
N VAL A 186 8.58 0.49 2.51
CA VAL A 186 7.25 0.75 3.10
C VAL A 186 7.28 2.03 3.94
N LYS A 187 6.40 2.98 3.61
CA LYS A 187 6.16 4.19 4.41
C LYS A 187 4.71 4.19 4.92
N VAL A 188 4.53 4.23 6.25
CA VAL A 188 3.20 4.04 6.87
C VAL A 188 2.89 5.07 7.95
N SER A 189 1.76 5.77 7.80
CA SER A 189 1.28 6.73 8.81
C SER A 189 0.57 6.06 10.01
N LEU A 190 -0.10 4.92 9.81
CA LEU A 190 -0.68 4.11 10.87
C LEU A 190 -0.77 2.65 10.43
N GLY A 191 -0.17 1.74 11.19
CA GLY A 191 -0.06 0.32 10.85
C GLY A 191 -0.34 -0.60 12.04
N ARG A 192 -0.85 -1.81 11.77
CA ARG A 192 -1.17 -2.80 12.82
C ARG A 192 -0.12 -3.92 12.87
N GLU A 193 0.00 -4.70 11.79
CA GLU A 193 0.96 -5.79 11.63
C GLU A 193 1.87 -5.51 10.42
N LEU A 194 3.20 -5.43 10.64
CA LEU A 194 4.20 -5.23 9.59
C LEU A 194 5.42 -6.15 9.78
N GLY A 195 5.79 -6.89 8.74
CA GLY A 195 7.01 -7.69 8.76
C GLY A 195 7.48 -8.22 7.41
N GLY A 196 8.74 -8.67 7.35
CA GLY A 196 9.34 -9.19 6.13
C GLY A 196 9.59 -8.13 5.06
N ASN A 197 9.94 -6.89 5.46
CA ASN A 197 10.27 -5.79 4.54
C ASN A 197 11.73 -5.34 4.77
N GLN A 198 12.35 -4.69 3.78
CA GLN A 198 13.75 -4.24 3.92
C GLN A 198 13.84 -2.93 4.73
N HIS A 199 13.15 -1.88 4.27
CA HIS A 199 13.08 -0.59 4.97
C HIS A 199 11.64 -0.22 5.36
N VAL A 200 11.45 0.17 6.62
CA VAL A 200 10.15 0.52 7.21
C VAL A 200 10.24 1.85 7.99
N GLU A 201 9.48 2.85 7.55
CA GLU A 201 9.19 4.06 8.32
C GLU A 201 7.74 3.99 8.84
N VAL A 202 7.55 3.99 10.17
CA VAL A 202 6.22 3.94 10.80
C VAL A 202 6.01 5.04 11.82
N ARG A 203 4.93 5.82 11.65
CA ARG A 203 4.57 6.88 12.61
C ARG A 203 3.83 6.36 13.84
N LEU A 204 3.01 5.32 13.70
CA LEU A 204 2.35 4.61 14.79
C LEU A 204 2.20 3.14 14.40
N GLY A 205 2.87 2.24 15.13
CA GLY A 205 2.85 0.79 14.91
C GLY A 205 2.36 0.04 16.14
N ARG A 206 1.87 -1.19 15.95
CA ARG A 206 1.49 -2.08 17.05
C ARG A 206 2.44 -3.26 17.18
N GLU A 207 2.54 -4.09 16.15
CA GLU A 207 3.46 -5.25 16.07
C GLU A 207 4.37 -5.09 14.84
N LEU A 208 5.68 -5.16 15.06
CA LEU A 208 6.74 -4.92 14.05
C LEU A 208 7.88 -5.95 14.21
N GLY A 209 8.20 -6.73 13.18
CA GLY A 209 9.33 -7.66 13.26
C GLY A 209 9.78 -8.28 11.94
N GLY A 210 10.99 -8.85 11.93
CA GLY A 210 11.58 -9.46 10.74
C GLY A 210 11.91 -8.46 9.62
N ASN A 211 12.35 -7.25 9.95
CA ASN A 211 12.76 -6.22 8.99
C ASN A 211 14.24 -5.84 9.18
N GLN A 212 14.88 -5.25 8.16
CA GLN A 212 16.30 -4.89 8.27
C GLN A 212 16.48 -3.55 9.01
N HIS A 213 15.85 -2.48 8.52
CA HIS A 213 15.86 -1.16 9.15
C HIS A 213 14.45 -0.68 9.51
N VAL A 214 14.26 -0.24 10.76
CA VAL A 214 12.99 0.28 11.28
C VAL A 214 13.20 1.63 11.99
N GLU A 215 12.55 2.69 11.50
CA GLU A 215 12.30 3.92 12.25
C GLU A 215 10.86 3.92 12.78
N VAL A 216 10.68 4.08 14.11
CA VAL A 216 9.33 4.15 14.69
C VAL A 216 9.17 5.20 15.80
N TRP A 217 8.15 6.06 15.65
CA TRP A 217 7.86 7.11 16.64
C TRP A 217 7.21 6.56 17.91
N LEU A 218 6.28 5.60 17.79
CA LEU A 218 5.76 4.84 18.93
C LEU A 218 5.35 3.44 18.49
N VAL A 219 5.81 2.45 19.26
CA VAL A 219 5.54 1.01 19.07
C VAL A 219 5.15 0.37 20.40
N ARG A 220 4.48 -0.79 20.34
CA ARG A 220 4.13 -1.60 21.51
C ARG A 220 5.07 -2.80 21.66
N GLU A 221 5.11 -3.66 20.65
CA GLU A 221 5.91 -4.89 20.60
C GLU A 221 6.81 -4.87 19.34
N LEU A 222 8.12 -5.08 19.50
CA LEU A 222 9.10 -5.09 18.40
C LEU A 222 10.27 -6.06 18.65
N GLY A 223 10.60 -6.90 17.66
CA GLY A 223 11.72 -7.84 17.74
C GLY A 223 12.15 -8.45 16.40
N GLU A 224 13.28 -9.14 16.40
CA GLU A 224 13.93 -9.73 15.21
C GLU A 224 14.26 -8.72 14.09
N ASN A 225 14.80 -7.55 14.43
CA ASN A 225 15.28 -6.54 13.45
C ASN A 225 16.77 -6.25 13.64
N GLN A 226 17.43 -5.74 12.59
CA GLN A 226 18.88 -5.45 12.64
C GLN A 226 19.13 -4.09 13.32
N HIS A 227 18.62 -3.00 12.74
CA HIS A 227 18.76 -1.64 13.28
C HIS A 227 17.39 -1.00 13.57
N VAL A 228 17.25 -0.42 14.77
CA VAL A 228 15.98 0.15 15.25
C VAL A 228 16.19 1.48 15.97
N GLU A 229 15.50 2.53 15.51
CA GLU A 229 15.32 3.77 16.28
C GLU A 229 13.89 3.84 16.86
N VAL A 230 13.79 4.00 18.20
CA VAL A 230 12.50 4.02 18.91
C VAL A 230 12.36 5.27 19.80
N ARG A 231 11.35 6.10 19.52
CA ARG A 231 11.09 7.27 20.38
C ARG A 231 10.36 6.91 21.68
N LEU A 232 9.41 5.98 21.61
CA LEU A 232 8.65 5.41 22.73
C LEU A 232 8.33 3.94 22.43
N GLY A 233 8.85 3.02 23.26
CA GLY A 233 8.61 1.58 23.17
C GLY A 233 8.08 1.00 24.48
N LYS A 234 7.58 -0.24 24.46
CA LYS A 234 7.18 -0.96 25.68
C LYS A 234 7.87 -2.31 25.86
N GLU A 235 7.90 -3.15 24.82
CA GLU A 235 8.52 -4.48 24.84
C GLU A 235 9.45 -4.61 23.61
N LEU A 236 10.76 -4.70 23.86
CA LEU A 236 11.83 -4.70 22.83
C LEU A 236 12.87 -5.80 23.12
N ALA A 237 13.07 -6.76 22.22
CA ALA A 237 14.03 -7.86 22.40
C ALA A 237 14.52 -8.47 21.07
N GLY A 238 15.71 -9.08 21.07
CA GLY A 238 16.23 -9.83 19.93
C GLY A 238 16.67 -8.96 18.76
N ASN A 239 17.14 -7.73 19.02
CA ASN A 239 17.62 -6.80 17.99
C ASN A 239 19.14 -6.60 18.11
N GLN A 240 19.81 -6.21 17.01
CA GLN A 240 21.27 -6.05 17.02
C GLN A 240 21.69 -4.68 17.58
N HIS A 241 20.99 -3.60 17.22
CA HIS A 241 21.25 -2.25 17.74
C HIS A 241 19.95 -1.48 17.97
N VAL A 242 19.79 -0.86 19.15
CA VAL A 242 18.57 -0.11 19.51
C VAL A 242 18.92 1.24 20.17
N GLU A 243 18.28 2.32 19.70
CA GLU A 243 18.31 3.63 20.37
C GLU A 243 16.92 3.96 20.95
N VAL A 244 16.83 4.25 22.26
CA VAL A 244 15.54 4.45 22.97
C VAL A 244 15.48 5.77 23.75
N SER A 245 14.59 6.66 23.32
CA SER A 245 14.39 7.96 24.00
C SER A 245 13.65 7.88 25.34
N LEU A 246 12.71 6.95 25.51
CA LEU A 246 11.92 6.72 26.73
C LEU A 246 11.45 5.25 26.81
N GLY A 247 12.02 4.46 27.73
CA GLY A 247 11.62 3.08 28.02
C GLY A 247 10.74 2.95 29.28
N LYS A 248 9.98 1.86 29.41
CA LYS A 248 9.05 1.65 30.55
C LYS A 248 9.27 0.37 31.36
N GLU A 249 9.47 -0.75 30.69
CA GLU A 249 9.59 -2.10 31.22
C GLU A 249 10.53 -2.89 30.27
N GLU A 250 11.06 -4.01 30.75
CA GLU A 250 11.84 -5.06 30.06
C GLU A 250 12.43 -4.72 28.68
N LEU A 251 13.70 -4.29 28.69
CA LEU A 251 14.61 -4.46 27.55
C LEU A 251 15.32 -5.82 27.71
N GLY A 252 15.05 -6.73 26.77
CA GLY A 252 15.61 -8.09 26.77
C GLY A 252 16.96 -8.19 26.05
N GLU A 253 17.39 -9.41 25.75
CA GLU A 253 18.66 -9.72 25.05
C GLU A 253 18.81 -8.91 23.75
N ASN A 254 19.66 -7.88 23.79
CA ASN A 254 20.11 -7.08 22.65
C ASN A 254 21.65 -6.95 22.73
N GLN A 255 22.32 -6.65 21.61
CA GLN A 255 23.79 -6.50 21.64
C GLN A 255 24.24 -5.13 22.18
N HIS A 256 23.57 -4.05 21.79
CA HIS A 256 24.00 -2.69 22.14
C HIS A 256 22.81 -1.70 22.22
N ASP A 257 22.59 -1.13 23.41
CA ASP A 257 21.43 -0.28 23.72
C ASP A 257 21.84 1.11 24.28
N GLU A 258 21.29 2.19 23.74
CA GLU A 258 21.36 3.56 24.33
C GLU A 258 20.00 3.98 24.90
N VAL A 259 19.93 4.34 26.20
CA VAL A 259 18.65 4.60 26.89
C VAL A 259 18.65 5.89 27.71
N ARG A 260 17.78 6.83 27.33
CA ARG A 260 17.67 8.15 27.98
C ARG A 260 17.01 8.15 29.36
N LEU A 261 16.10 7.21 29.60
CA LEU A 261 15.34 7.03 30.84
C LEU A 261 14.79 5.59 30.83
N GLY A 262 15.18 4.78 31.83
CA GLY A 262 14.85 3.36 31.91
C GLY A 262 14.55 2.91 33.35
N ARG A 263 14.02 1.68 33.50
CA ARG A 263 13.49 1.18 34.78
C ARG A 263 14.14 -0.12 35.22
N GLU A 264 14.06 -1.12 34.35
CA GLU A 264 14.57 -2.50 34.48
C GLU A 264 15.27 -2.87 33.16
N PHE A 265 16.34 -3.67 33.22
CA PHE A 265 17.20 -4.03 32.08
C PHE A 265 17.70 -5.48 32.23
N GLY A 266 17.70 -6.25 31.12
CA GLY A 266 18.21 -7.62 31.04
C GLY A 266 19.73 -7.75 30.90
N GLU A 267 20.16 -8.88 30.31
CA GLU A 267 21.56 -9.23 30.07
C GLU A 267 22.03 -8.76 28.68
N ASN A 268 22.73 -7.62 28.61
CA ASN A 268 23.27 -7.05 27.37
C ASN A 268 24.81 -6.88 27.43
N GLN A 269 25.44 -6.61 26.29
CA GLN A 269 26.90 -6.43 26.23
C GLN A 269 27.32 -5.02 26.67
N HIS A 270 26.63 -3.99 26.20
CA HIS A 270 26.91 -2.58 26.49
C HIS A 270 25.62 -1.77 26.66
N VAL A 271 25.55 -0.91 27.68
CA VAL A 271 24.40 -0.03 27.95
C VAL A 271 24.82 1.35 28.48
N GLU A 272 24.31 2.43 27.88
CA GLU A 272 24.33 3.78 28.47
C GLU A 272 22.97 4.14 29.09
N VAL A 273 22.95 4.62 30.35
CA VAL A 273 21.71 4.97 31.07
C VAL A 273 21.78 6.36 31.73
N ARG A 274 20.91 7.28 31.30
CA ARG A 274 20.88 8.66 31.84
C ARG A 274 20.22 8.81 33.22
N LEU A 275 19.33 7.89 33.58
CA LEU A 275 18.62 7.78 34.86
C LEU A 275 17.99 6.38 34.93
N GLY A 276 18.34 5.59 35.96
CA GLY A 276 17.92 4.19 36.10
C GLY A 276 17.49 3.82 37.53
N LYS A 277 16.88 2.64 37.71
CA LYS A 277 16.37 2.20 39.02
C LYS A 277 16.87 0.82 39.47
N GLU A 278 16.95 -0.15 38.57
CA GLU A 278 17.56 -1.48 38.75
C GLU A 278 18.29 -1.88 37.45
N LEU A 279 19.39 -2.65 37.54
CA LEU A 279 20.24 -3.05 36.42
C LEU A 279 20.72 -4.50 36.56
N GLY A 280 20.52 -5.31 35.53
CA GLY A 280 20.98 -6.70 35.43
C GLY A 280 22.47 -6.85 35.09
N LEU A 281 22.89 -8.10 34.83
CA LEU A 281 24.28 -8.46 34.52
C LEU A 281 24.70 -7.94 33.14
N ASN A 282 25.63 -6.99 33.11
CA ASN A 282 26.14 -6.34 31.90
C ASN A 282 27.67 -6.20 31.94
N GLN A 283 28.34 -6.23 30.78
CA GLN A 283 29.82 -6.18 30.74
C GLN A 283 30.33 -4.77 31.09
N HIS A 284 29.76 -3.74 30.46
CA HIS A 284 30.02 -2.32 30.74
C HIS A 284 28.72 -1.52 30.86
N VAL A 285 28.64 -0.62 31.86
CA VAL A 285 27.50 0.31 32.05
C VAL A 285 27.96 1.68 32.55
N GLU A 286 27.52 2.75 31.89
CA GLU A 286 27.55 4.12 32.43
C GLU A 286 26.17 4.52 32.97
N VAL A 287 26.11 5.07 34.19
CA VAL A 287 24.85 5.45 34.86
C VAL A 287 24.95 6.84 35.49
N ARG A 288 24.10 7.77 35.05
CA ARG A 288 24.15 9.17 35.55
C ARG A 288 23.48 9.41 36.91
N LEU A 289 22.55 8.54 37.31
CA LEU A 289 21.84 8.54 38.60
C LEU A 289 21.15 7.19 38.74
N GLY A 290 21.30 6.53 39.88
CA GLY A 290 20.79 5.17 40.08
C GLY A 290 20.68 4.73 41.53
N ARG A 291 20.03 3.57 41.70
CA ARG A 291 19.85 2.80 42.93
C ARG A 291 20.14 1.34 42.57
N GLU A 292 20.66 0.56 43.52
CA GLU A 292 20.90 -0.90 43.44
C GLU A 292 21.61 -1.39 42.15
N LEU A 293 22.92 -1.61 42.26
CA LEU A 293 23.83 -2.01 41.17
C LEU A 293 24.54 -3.32 41.53
N ALA A 294 24.52 -4.33 40.66
CA ALA A 294 25.10 -5.65 40.93
C ALA A 294 25.80 -6.28 39.70
N GLY A 295 26.87 -7.03 39.94
CA GLY A 295 27.47 -7.99 38.99
C GLY A 295 28.29 -7.45 37.80
N ASN A 296 28.19 -6.15 37.47
CA ASN A 296 28.88 -5.58 36.31
C ASN A 296 30.42 -5.49 36.49
N GLN A 297 31.18 -5.74 35.42
CA GLN A 297 32.65 -5.83 35.48
C GLN A 297 33.34 -4.46 35.67
N SER A 298 32.76 -3.40 35.11
CA SER A 298 33.09 -2.01 35.44
C SER A 298 31.83 -1.20 35.67
N LEU A 299 31.85 -0.35 36.69
CA LEU A 299 30.78 0.61 36.97
C LEU A 299 31.40 2.00 37.14
N SER A 300 30.74 3.00 36.55
CA SER A 300 30.91 4.43 36.81
C SER A 300 29.70 4.91 37.65
N PRO A 301 29.67 4.74 38.98
CA PRO A 301 28.44 4.83 39.75
C PRO A 301 28.30 6.20 40.42
N LEU A 302 27.09 6.76 40.35
CA LEU A 302 26.75 8.03 41.02
C LEU A 302 25.98 7.87 42.36
N CYS A 303 25.77 6.65 42.91
CA CYS A 303 25.52 6.37 44.36
C CYS A 303 25.35 4.88 44.79
N SER A 304 25.42 4.59 46.12
CA SER A 304 25.11 3.30 46.85
C SER A 304 25.10 3.58 48.41
N CYS A 305 24.90 2.71 49.43
CA CYS A 305 24.53 1.28 49.66
C CYS A 305 24.07 1.07 51.17
N THR A 306 23.67 -0.14 51.65
CA THR A 306 23.17 -0.38 53.05
C THR A 306 23.51 -1.74 53.72
N HIS A 307 23.92 -1.78 55.02
CA HIS A 307 23.84 -2.96 55.93
C HIS A 307 23.97 -2.58 57.43
N THR A 308 23.63 -3.48 58.37
CA THR A 308 23.60 -3.25 59.84
C THR A 308 24.54 -4.14 60.69
N GLN A 309 25.36 -3.50 61.55
CA GLN A 309 25.79 -3.85 62.94
C GLN A 309 26.77 -2.74 63.37
N SER A 310 26.60 -2.02 64.49
CA SER A 310 26.68 -2.42 65.92
C SER A 310 28.12 -2.50 66.42
N SER A 311 28.40 -1.92 67.60
CA SER A 311 29.72 -1.59 68.20
C SER A 311 30.59 -0.63 67.35
N ASP A 312 31.22 0.42 67.90
CA ASP A 312 31.18 0.88 69.29
C ASP A 312 31.50 2.39 69.51
N LEU A 313 31.00 2.91 70.63
CA LEU A 313 31.65 3.92 71.50
C LEU A 313 32.32 5.18 70.87
N HIS A 314 31.57 6.28 70.71
CA HIS A 314 31.63 7.45 71.63
C HIS A 314 30.73 8.63 71.23
N SER A 315 30.03 9.17 72.23
CA SER A 315 29.45 10.53 72.28
C SER A 315 30.50 11.49 72.91
N PRO A 316 30.35 12.85 72.94
CA PRO A 316 29.08 13.58 72.95
C PRO A 316 29.00 14.96 72.22
N ALA A 317 27.82 15.58 72.39
CA ALA A 317 27.57 17.03 72.48
C ALA A 317 27.37 17.87 71.19
N GLU A 318 26.10 18.30 71.04
CA GLU A 318 25.63 19.64 70.69
C GLU A 318 25.58 20.19 69.23
N ASN A 319 24.32 20.34 68.81
CA ASN A 319 23.73 21.51 68.13
C ASN A 319 23.95 21.76 66.62
N ARG A 320 22.86 21.45 65.90
CA ARG A 320 22.25 22.16 64.74
C ARG A 320 22.73 21.86 63.31
N LEU A 321 21.74 21.41 62.52
CA LEU A 321 21.49 21.75 61.11
C LEU A 321 22.58 21.39 60.06
N HIS A 322 22.47 20.20 59.47
CA HIS A 322 21.66 20.08 58.25
C HIS A 322 21.28 18.61 57.96
N SER A 323 20.23 18.41 57.16
CA SER A 323 19.77 17.09 56.72
C SER A 323 19.93 16.92 55.21
N CYS A 324 20.14 15.67 54.79
CA CYS A 324 19.57 15.12 53.56
C CYS A 324 19.18 13.66 53.85
N PHE A 325 17.89 13.47 54.16
CA PHE A 325 17.32 12.14 54.40
C PHE A 325 17.17 11.38 53.07
N LEU A 326 17.48 10.08 53.08
CA LEU A 326 16.66 9.13 52.32
C LEU A 326 15.32 9.01 53.05
N SER A 327 14.33 9.81 52.64
CA SER A 327 12.97 9.70 53.17
C SER A 327 12.32 8.44 52.63
N GLN A 328 11.50 7.81 53.46
CA GLN A 328 10.49 6.86 53.01
C GLN A 328 9.46 7.58 52.12
N CYS A 329 9.12 6.96 50.99
CA CYS A 329 7.82 6.96 50.30
C CYS A 329 7.95 6.08 49.05
#